data_AF-A0A117QLF0-F1
#
_entry.id   AF-A0A117QLF0-F1
#
_cell.length_a   1.000
_cell.length_b   1.000
_cell.length_c   1.000
_cell.angle_alpha   90.00
_cell.angle_beta   90.00
_cell.angle_gamma   90.00
#
_symmetry.space_group_name_H-M   'P 1'
#
loop_
_entity.id
_entity.type
_entity.pdbx_description
1 polymer ?
#
loop_
_entity_poly.entity_id
_entity_poly.type
_entity_poly.pdbx_seq_one_letter_code
_entity_poly.pdbx_strand_id
1 'polypeptide(L)'
;MARITTPVPGYSGPGPAGVMFQDGVGHSDDQAVIDYCRGAGYGIDEEPPRRETPQVPDPREVTTVVVGAPARDAAVDPSPADFRPPVNAGEANPHGPQVWAPGLPGGGLQPTAPPADSDEVTSGTKENEGGPDVPPPAQNAPVAEWRQWVISTQVDNDPEVHAQVEKATKAELIKKYGG
;
A
#
# COMPACT_ATOMS: atom_id res chain seq x y z
N MET A 1 29.91 13.74 30.82
CA MET A 1 30.42 14.07 29.47
C MET A 1 31.05 12.81 28.92
N ALA A 2 30.42 12.20 27.92
CA ALA A 2 30.89 11.01 27.25
C ALA A 2 31.74 11.40 26.03
N ARG A 3 32.76 10.59 25.74
CA ARG A 3 33.57 10.68 24.53
C ARG A 3 32.91 9.85 23.44
N ILE A 4 32.53 10.49 22.34
CA ILE A 4 31.88 9.86 21.18
C ILE A 4 32.90 9.73 20.06
N THR A 5 33.05 8.54 19.49
CA THR A 5 33.96 8.26 18.38
C THR A 5 33.17 7.92 17.11
N THR A 6 33.46 8.59 16.00
CA THR A 6 32.76 8.36 14.73
C THR A 6 33.13 7.01 14.11
N PRO A 7 32.20 6.37 13.39
CA PRO A 7 32.52 5.18 12.60
C PRO A 7 33.44 5.49 11.41
N VAL A 8 33.50 6.74 10.94
CA VAL A 8 34.40 7.21 9.87
C VAL A 8 35.70 7.74 10.48
N PRO A 9 36.88 7.15 10.20
CA PRO A 9 38.17 7.62 10.73
C PRO A 9 38.47 9.06 10.28
N GLY A 10 38.97 9.89 11.19
CA GLY A 10 39.45 11.25 10.89
C GLY A 10 38.35 12.26 10.54
N TYR A 11 37.07 11.89 10.71
CA TYR A 11 35.96 12.79 10.40
C TYR A 11 36.01 14.04 11.28
N SER A 12 35.94 15.21 10.65
CA SER A 12 35.87 16.50 11.36
C SER A 12 34.68 17.28 10.82
N GLY A 13 33.72 17.62 11.69
CA GLY A 13 32.48 18.26 11.28
C GLY A 13 31.35 18.12 12.29
N PRO A 14 30.18 18.72 11.99
CA PRO A 14 29.00 18.60 12.83
C PRO A 14 28.39 17.21 12.72
N GLY A 15 28.08 16.59 13.85
CA GLY A 15 27.35 15.34 13.93
C GLY A 15 26.01 15.47 14.66
N PRO A 16 25.50 14.36 15.21
CA PRO A 16 24.16 14.30 15.80
C PRO A 16 23.96 15.37 16.87
N ALA A 17 22.80 16.03 16.85
CA ALA A 17 22.44 17.10 17.79
C ALA A 17 23.48 18.24 17.92
N GLY A 18 24.29 18.47 16.87
CA GLY A 18 25.30 19.53 16.86
C GLY A 18 26.61 19.18 17.58
N VAL A 19 26.83 17.91 17.94
CA VAL A 19 28.14 17.47 18.47
C VAL A 19 29.21 17.72 17.42
N MET A 20 30.19 18.55 17.75
CA MET A 20 31.33 18.81 16.86
C MET A 20 32.37 17.71 17.02
N PHE A 21 32.69 17.05 15.92
CA PHE A 21 33.75 16.06 15.84
C PHE A 21 35.04 16.70 15.32
N GLN A 22 36.15 16.32 15.93
CA GLN A 22 37.51 16.65 15.50
C GLN A 22 38.33 15.37 15.49
N ASP A 23 38.90 15.03 14.33
CA ASP A 23 39.64 13.77 14.12
C ASP A 23 38.88 12.52 14.57
N GLY A 24 37.56 12.51 14.31
CA GLY A 24 36.65 11.44 14.66
C GLY A 24 36.22 11.38 16.12
N VAL A 25 36.58 12.38 16.95
CA VAL A 25 36.21 12.43 18.37
C VAL A 25 35.35 13.67 18.65
N GLY A 26 34.21 13.45 19.28
CA GLY A 26 33.29 14.47 19.76
C GLY A 26 32.94 14.22 21.22
N HIS A 27 32.31 15.19 21.87
CA HIS A 27 31.88 15.05 23.26
C HIS A 27 30.46 15.56 23.45
N SER A 28 29.69 14.86 24.28
CA SER A 28 28.34 15.27 24.68
C SER A 28 28.05 14.80 26.10
N ASP A 29 27.23 15.54 26.83
CA ASP A 29 26.66 15.17 28.12
C ASP A 29 25.15 14.89 28.03
N ASP A 30 24.54 15.09 26.86
CA ASP A 30 23.14 14.78 26.62
C ASP A 30 22.95 13.28 26.44
N GLN A 31 22.21 12.68 27.37
CA GLN A 31 21.92 11.25 27.37
C GLN A 31 21.19 10.80 26.10
N ALA A 32 20.31 11.63 25.53
CA ALA A 32 19.60 11.31 24.30
C ALA A 32 20.56 11.18 23.11
N VAL A 33 21.58 12.04 23.07
CA VAL A 33 22.62 12.02 22.03
C VAL A 33 23.52 10.81 22.20
N ILE A 34 23.88 10.46 23.43
CA ILE A 34 24.70 9.29 23.74
C ILE A 34 23.98 8.00 23.33
N ASP A 35 22.70 7.86 23.67
CA ASP A 35 21.92 6.66 23.35
C ASP A 35 21.66 6.53 21.84
N TYR A 36 21.40 7.66 21.15
CA TYR A 36 21.34 7.69 19.69
C TYR A 36 22.67 7.23 19.08
N CYS A 37 23.79 7.80 19.51
CA CYS A 37 25.12 7.47 19.00
C CYS A 37 25.45 5.99 19.20
N ARG A 38 25.09 5.40 20.35
CA ARG A 38 25.25 3.97 20.61
C ARG A 38 24.44 3.12 19.61
N GLY A 39 23.18 3.46 19.37
CA GLY A 39 22.32 2.75 18.40
C GLY A 39 22.78 2.92 16.94
N ALA A 40 23.36 4.07 16.61
CA ALA A 40 23.85 4.39 15.27
C ALA A 40 25.28 3.85 14.98
N GLY A 41 25.88 3.10 15.91
CA GLY A 41 27.19 2.46 15.73
C GLY A 41 28.40 3.37 15.98
N TYR A 42 28.22 4.51 16.67
CA TYR A 42 29.33 5.29 17.19
C TYR A 42 29.96 4.58 18.40
N GLY A 43 31.24 4.83 18.63
CA GLY A 43 31.92 4.39 19.83
C GLY A 43 31.66 5.31 21.01
N ILE A 44 31.42 4.78 22.21
CA ILE A 44 31.17 5.55 23.44
C ILE A 44 32.21 5.15 24.49
N ASP A 45 32.90 6.13 25.08
CA ASP A 45 33.80 5.94 26.24
C ASP A 45 34.75 4.73 26.07
N GLU A 46 35.47 4.71 24.95
CA GLU A 46 36.43 3.67 24.54
C GLU A 46 35.83 2.38 23.95
N GLU A 47 34.51 2.24 23.90
CA GLU A 47 33.88 1.21 23.06
C GLU A 47 34.14 1.56 21.59
N PRO A 48 34.76 0.68 20.79
CA PRO A 48 35.02 0.95 19.38
C PRO A 48 33.70 1.00 18.60
N PRO A 49 33.57 1.87 17.59
CA PRO A 49 32.37 1.96 16.78
C PRO A 49 32.07 0.60 16.13
N ARG A 50 30.82 0.13 16.27
CA ARG A 50 30.38 -1.09 15.63
C ARG A 50 30.24 -0.84 14.14
N ARG A 51 31.26 -1.22 13.36
CA ARG A 51 31.13 -1.34 11.91
C ARG A 51 30.56 -2.71 11.59
N GLU A 52 29.28 -2.75 11.24
CA GLU A 52 28.76 -3.88 10.50
C GLU A 52 29.49 -3.89 9.15
N THR A 53 30.41 -4.84 8.99
CA THR A 53 31.00 -5.08 7.67
C THR A 53 29.93 -5.84 6.90
N PRO A 54 29.34 -5.26 5.84
CA PRO A 54 28.41 -6.01 5.02
C PRO A 54 29.14 -7.26 4.53
N GLN A 55 28.58 -8.43 4.83
CA GLN A 55 29.13 -9.67 4.29
C GLN A 55 28.97 -9.59 2.78
N VAL A 56 30.09 -9.68 2.07
CA VAL A 56 30.04 -9.81 0.60
C VAL A 56 29.40 -11.17 0.33
N PRO A 57 28.24 -11.25 -0.34
CA PRO A 57 27.62 -12.52 -0.67
C PRO A 57 28.59 -13.36 -1.50
N ASP A 58 28.69 -14.67 -1.26
CA ASP A 58 29.47 -15.55 -2.13
C ASP A 58 28.83 -15.49 -3.53
N PRO A 59 29.58 -15.15 -4.60
CA PRO A 59 29.06 -15.15 -5.96
C PRO A 59 28.39 -16.47 -6.38
N ARG A 60 28.74 -17.60 -5.74
CA ARG A 60 28.13 -18.91 -5.97
C ARG A 60 26.75 -19.07 -5.30
N GLU A 61 26.46 -18.26 -4.30
CA GLU A 61 25.18 -18.24 -3.56
C GLU A 61 24.22 -17.17 -4.09
N VAL A 62 24.69 -16.24 -4.92
CA VAL A 62 23.85 -15.22 -5.55
C VAL A 62 22.99 -15.86 -6.65
N THR A 63 21.70 -16.03 -6.38
CA THR A 63 20.71 -16.38 -7.39
C THR A 63 20.11 -15.11 -8.00
N THR A 64 20.19 -14.95 -9.31
CA THR A 64 19.45 -13.91 -10.02
C THR A 64 18.03 -14.36 -10.29
N VAL A 65 17.07 -13.68 -9.68
CA VAL A 65 15.65 -13.83 -10.00
C VAL A 65 15.29 -12.77 -11.03
N VAL A 66 14.89 -13.19 -12.23
CA VAL A 66 14.30 -12.27 -13.22
C VAL A 66 12.87 -12.00 -12.79
N VAL A 67 12.62 -10.79 -12.32
CA VAL A 67 11.28 -10.33 -11.96
C VAL A 67 10.67 -9.60 -13.14
N GLY A 68 9.51 -10.05 -13.60
CA GLY A 68 8.77 -9.44 -14.70
C GLY A 68 9.09 -10.01 -16.09
N ALA A 69 8.43 -9.46 -17.10
CA ALA A 69 8.66 -9.82 -18.50
C ALA A 69 9.90 -9.10 -19.04
N PRO A 70 10.65 -9.69 -20.00
CA PRO A 70 11.71 -8.99 -20.72
C PRO A 70 11.18 -7.68 -21.31
N ALA A 71 11.98 -6.61 -21.25
CA ALA A 71 11.62 -5.36 -21.90
C ALA A 71 11.41 -5.62 -23.41
N ARG A 72 10.20 -5.38 -23.90
CA ARG A 72 9.87 -5.45 -25.32
C ARG A 72 9.93 -4.05 -25.90
N ASP A 73 10.39 -3.97 -27.15
CA ASP A 73 10.36 -2.71 -27.90
C ASP A 73 8.91 -2.20 -27.97
N ALA A 74 8.71 -0.92 -27.65
CA ALA A 74 7.40 -0.28 -27.64
C ALA A 74 6.78 -0.19 -29.05
N ALA A 75 7.57 -0.40 -30.11
CA ALA A 75 7.09 -0.49 -31.48
C ALA A 75 6.48 -1.85 -31.85
N VAL A 76 6.56 -2.86 -30.98
CA VAL A 76 5.95 -4.17 -31.19
C VAL A 76 4.51 -4.16 -30.70
N ASP A 77 3.61 -4.79 -31.46
CA ASP A 77 2.21 -4.96 -31.03
C ASP A 77 2.15 -5.60 -29.64
N PRO A 78 1.46 -4.96 -28.67
CA PRO A 78 1.42 -5.45 -27.31
C PRO A 78 0.67 -6.78 -27.27
N SER A 79 1.30 -7.80 -26.70
CA SER A 79 0.65 -9.06 -26.37
C SER A 79 -0.30 -8.89 -25.19
N PRO A 80 -1.27 -9.79 -24.99
CA PRO A 80 -2.21 -9.71 -23.86
C PRO A 80 -1.56 -9.66 -22.47
N ALA A 81 -0.32 -10.16 -22.35
CA ALA A 81 0.47 -10.14 -21.11
C ALA A 81 1.41 -8.93 -20.99
N ASP A 82 1.54 -8.11 -22.05
CA ASP A 82 2.36 -6.89 -21.99
C ASP A 82 1.66 -5.81 -21.18
N PHE A 83 2.49 -4.99 -20.53
CA PHE A 83 2.02 -3.85 -19.77
C PHE A 83 1.30 -2.87 -20.70
N ARG A 84 0.00 -2.67 -20.48
CA ARG A 84 -0.76 -1.75 -21.32
C ARG A 84 -0.40 -0.32 -20.96
N PRO A 85 -0.20 0.56 -21.95
CA PRO A 85 0.01 1.97 -21.67
C PRO A 85 -1.21 2.54 -20.92
N PRO A 86 -1.02 3.64 -20.15
CA PRO A 86 -2.13 4.31 -19.49
C PRO A 86 -3.22 4.70 -20.48
N VAL A 87 -4.47 4.35 -20.18
CA VAL A 87 -5.62 4.77 -20.97
C VAL A 87 -6.02 6.20 -20.60
N ASN A 88 -6.58 6.94 -21.57
CA ASN A 88 -6.96 8.36 -21.48
C ASN A 88 -5.80 9.36 -21.29
N ALA A 89 -4.54 8.91 -21.40
CA ALA A 89 -3.39 9.82 -21.41
C ALA A 89 -3.46 10.75 -22.63
N GLY A 90 -3.63 12.06 -22.39
CA GLY A 90 -3.72 13.11 -23.43
C GLY A 90 -5.11 13.72 -23.61
N GLU A 91 -6.17 13.03 -23.18
CA GLU A 91 -7.55 13.58 -23.16
C GLU A 91 -7.95 14.07 -21.77
N ALA A 92 -7.51 13.37 -20.73
CA ALA A 92 -7.68 13.76 -19.34
C ALA A 92 -6.40 14.41 -18.78
N ASN A 93 -6.52 15.04 -17.61
CA ASN A 93 -5.37 15.54 -16.87
C ASN A 93 -4.39 14.36 -16.63
N PRO A 94 -3.12 14.45 -17.07
CA PRO A 94 -2.16 13.35 -16.97
C PRO A 94 -1.85 12.91 -15.53
N HIS A 95 -2.21 13.74 -14.54
CA HIS A 95 -2.08 13.44 -13.11
C HIS A 95 -3.46 13.25 -12.42
N GLY A 96 -4.55 13.20 -13.18
CA GLY A 96 -5.91 13.05 -12.66
C GLY A 96 -6.35 11.57 -12.55
N PRO A 97 -7.37 11.27 -11.72
CA PRO A 97 -7.83 9.90 -11.47
C PRO A 97 -8.48 9.22 -12.69
N GLN A 98 -8.65 9.98 -13.78
CA GLN A 98 -9.26 9.51 -15.03
C GLN A 98 -8.23 8.85 -15.98
N VAL A 99 -6.93 8.98 -15.70
CA VAL A 99 -5.83 8.30 -16.40
C VAL A 99 -5.40 7.10 -15.55
N TRP A 100 -5.49 5.88 -16.09
CA TRP A 100 -5.16 4.65 -15.35
C TRP A 100 -4.43 3.62 -16.22
N ALA A 101 -3.64 2.75 -15.61
CA ALA A 101 -2.82 1.74 -16.30
C ALA A 101 -3.39 0.33 -16.09
N PRO A 102 -3.97 -0.31 -17.14
CA PRO A 102 -4.49 -1.65 -17.03
C PRO A 102 -3.37 -2.72 -16.95
N GLY A 103 -3.50 -3.68 -16.04
CA GLY A 103 -2.71 -4.93 -16.08
C GLY A 103 -1.44 -4.99 -15.22
N LEU A 104 -1.26 -4.09 -14.25
CA LEU A 104 -0.22 -4.23 -13.21
C LEU A 104 -0.56 -5.38 -12.24
N PRO A 105 0.26 -6.46 -12.15
CA PRO A 105 0.12 -7.42 -11.06
C PRO A 105 0.48 -6.70 -9.74
N GLY A 106 -0.52 -6.53 -8.88
CA GLY A 106 -0.43 -5.67 -7.68
C GLY A 106 -1.33 -4.42 -7.71
N GLY A 107 -2.18 -4.27 -8.73
CA GLY A 107 -3.18 -3.20 -8.75
C GLY A 107 -2.53 -1.85 -9.02
N GLY A 108 -2.34 -1.54 -10.31
CA GLY A 108 -1.96 -0.19 -10.72
C GLY A 108 -3.01 0.80 -10.23
N LEU A 109 -2.62 1.56 -9.20
CA LEU A 109 -3.34 2.70 -8.65
C LEU A 109 -4.86 2.61 -8.84
N GLN A 110 -5.49 1.63 -8.20
CA GLN A 110 -6.75 1.97 -7.56
C GLN A 110 -6.45 3.17 -6.65
N PRO A 111 -7.33 4.18 -6.54
CA PRO A 111 -7.18 5.18 -5.51
C PRO A 111 -7.14 4.43 -4.18
N THR A 112 -5.94 4.24 -3.62
CA THR A 112 -5.80 3.89 -2.22
C THR A 112 -6.43 5.06 -1.49
N ALA A 113 -7.60 4.80 -0.91
CA ALA A 113 -8.20 5.70 0.07
C ALA A 113 -7.09 6.16 1.04
N PRO A 114 -7.09 7.43 1.47
CA PRO A 114 -6.08 7.90 2.41
C PRO A 114 -6.07 6.99 3.65
N PRO A 115 -4.90 6.71 4.25
CA PRO A 115 -4.86 5.93 5.47
C PRO A 115 -5.71 6.65 6.51
N ALA A 116 -6.73 5.96 7.03
CA ALA A 116 -7.42 6.41 8.22
C ALA A 116 -6.39 6.44 9.36
N ASP A 117 -6.29 7.59 10.03
CA ASP A 117 -5.45 7.76 11.21
C ASP A 117 -5.72 6.64 12.22
N SER A 118 -4.61 6.15 12.77
CA SER A 118 -4.53 5.24 13.91
C SER A 118 -5.44 5.67 15.04
N ASP A 119 -6.42 4.84 15.40
CA ASP A 119 -6.45 4.15 16.70
C ASP A 119 -7.71 3.29 16.81
N GLU A 120 -7.50 2.07 17.28
CA GLU A 120 -8.48 1.19 17.94
C GLU A 120 -9.82 0.90 17.22
N VAL A 121 -10.06 -0.38 16.90
CA VAL A 121 -11.18 -1.19 17.41
C VAL A 121 -11.28 -2.48 16.60
N THR A 122 -11.00 -3.58 17.30
CA THR A 122 -11.44 -4.94 16.99
C THR A 122 -12.87 -4.96 16.44
N SER A 123 -13.11 -5.54 15.27
CA SER A 123 -14.40 -6.20 14.97
C SER A 123 -14.38 -6.98 13.66
N GLY A 124 -14.42 -8.30 13.81
CA GLY A 124 -15.35 -9.15 13.08
C GLY A 124 -15.11 -9.31 11.58
N THR A 125 -14.33 -10.33 11.24
CA THR A 125 -14.64 -11.21 10.12
C THR A 125 -16.14 -11.52 10.13
N LYS A 126 -16.89 -10.88 9.24
CA LYS A 126 -18.10 -11.46 8.67
C LYS A 126 -17.80 -11.68 7.19
N GLU A 127 -17.15 -12.80 6.94
CA GLU A 127 -17.36 -13.55 5.71
C GLU A 127 -18.88 -13.70 5.57
N ASN A 128 -19.48 -12.98 4.63
CA ASN A 128 -20.84 -13.24 4.21
C ASN A 128 -20.73 -13.83 2.81
N GLU A 129 -21.04 -15.11 2.75
CA GLU A 129 -20.90 -15.99 1.60
C GLU A 129 -21.79 -15.51 0.43
N GLY A 130 -21.22 -15.50 -0.77
CA GLY A 130 -21.89 -16.09 -1.94
C GLY A 130 -22.98 -15.34 -2.70
N GLY A 131 -23.05 -14.00 -2.68
CA GLY A 131 -23.90 -13.25 -3.63
C GLY A 131 -23.15 -12.92 -4.93
N PRO A 132 -23.78 -12.98 -6.14
CA PRO A 132 -23.13 -12.52 -7.36
C PRO A 132 -22.84 -11.02 -7.24
N ASP A 133 -21.62 -10.62 -7.64
CA ASP A 133 -21.06 -9.27 -7.56
C ASP A 133 -21.71 -8.32 -8.59
N VAL A 134 -23.04 -8.28 -8.60
CA VAL A 134 -23.85 -7.47 -9.50
C VAL A 134 -24.18 -6.17 -8.79
N PRO A 135 -23.68 -5.02 -9.28
CA PRO A 135 -23.96 -3.73 -8.65
C PRO A 135 -25.47 -3.45 -8.64
N PRO A 136 -26.00 -2.79 -7.60
CA PRO A 136 -27.41 -2.42 -7.55
C PRO A 136 -27.78 -1.51 -8.73
N PRO A 137 -29.01 -1.61 -9.25
CA PRO A 137 -29.47 -0.71 -10.30
C PRO A 137 -29.48 0.73 -9.80
N ALA A 138 -29.40 1.70 -10.73
CA ALA A 138 -29.35 3.10 -10.36
C ALA A 138 -30.60 3.53 -9.55
N GLN A 139 -30.45 4.51 -8.65
CA GLN A 139 -31.57 4.99 -7.81
C GLN A 139 -32.74 5.54 -8.63
N ASN A 140 -32.54 5.93 -9.90
CA ASN A 140 -33.60 6.36 -10.82
C ASN A 140 -34.24 5.20 -11.63
N ALA A 141 -33.72 3.97 -11.54
CA ALA A 141 -34.22 2.80 -12.26
C ALA A 141 -35.68 2.44 -11.87
N PRO A 142 -36.46 1.82 -12.77
CA PRO A 142 -37.82 1.36 -12.48
C PRO A 142 -37.86 0.32 -11.35
N VAL A 143 -38.99 0.24 -10.64
CA VAL A 143 -39.18 -0.70 -9.51
C VAL A 143 -39.03 -2.17 -9.94
N ALA A 144 -39.38 -2.49 -11.19
CA ALA A 144 -39.25 -3.84 -11.75
C ALA A 144 -37.79 -4.30 -11.80
N GLU A 145 -36.87 -3.39 -12.14
CA GLU A 145 -35.44 -3.67 -12.23
C GLU A 145 -34.83 -3.89 -10.84
N TRP A 146 -35.25 -3.09 -9.87
CA TRP A 146 -34.89 -3.28 -8.46
C TRP A 146 -35.38 -4.64 -7.92
N ARG A 147 -36.58 -5.09 -8.28
CA ARG A 147 -37.12 -6.39 -7.86
C ARG A 147 -36.32 -7.56 -8.44
N GLN A 148 -36.04 -7.51 -9.74
CA GLN A 148 -35.27 -8.54 -10.42
C GLN A 148 -33.85 -8.64 -9.86
N TRP A 149 -33.21 -7.51 -9.57
CA TRP A 149 -31.90 -7.50 -8.96
C TRP A 149 -31.90 -8.11 -7.55
N VAL A 150 -32.85 -7.73 -6.68
CA VAL A 150 -32.97 -8.32 -5.33
C VAL A 150 -33.24 -9.83 -5.38
N ILE A 151 -34.07 -10.30 -6.30
CA ILE A 151 -34.34 -11.73 -6.51
C ILE A 151 -33.06 -12.44 -6.96
N SER A 152 -32.30 -11.85 -7.88
CA SER A 152 -31.07 -12.45 -8.42
C SER A 152 -29.90 -12.49 -7.42
N THR A 153 -29.92 -11.63 -6.41
CA THR A 153 -28.84 -11.51 -5.40
C THR A 153 -29.11 -12.33 -4.14
N GLN A 154 -30.33 -12.83 -3.95
CA GLN A 154 -30.62 -13.76 -2.86
C GLN A 154 -30.28 -15.21 -3.25
N VAL A 155 -29.42 -15.82 -2.45
CA VAL A 155 -28.85 -17.16 -2.69
C VAL A 155 -29.89 -18.28 -2.57
N ASP A 156 -30.94 -18.09 -1.78
CA ASP A 156 -31.86 -19.17 -1.41
C ASP A 156 -33.17 -19.26 -2.22
N ASN A 157 -33.43 -18.33 -3.17
CA ASN A 157 -34.64 -18.29 -4.02
C ASN A 157 -35.96 -18.60 -3.26
N ASP A 158 -36.09 -18.11 -2.03
CA ASP A 158 -37.24 -18.40 -1.17
C ASP A 158 -38.52 -17.75 -1.76
N PRO A 159 -39.56 -18.54 -2.10
CA PRO A 159 -40.79 -18.01 -2.68
C PRO A 159 -41.53 -17.01 -1.77
N GLU A 160 -41.38 -17.11 -0.44
CA GLU A 160 -42.00 -16.15 0.48
C GLU A 160 -41.29 -14.79 0.41
N VAL A 161 -39.97 -14.78 0.22
CA VAL A 161 -39.19 -13.54 0.07
C VAL A 161 -39.45 -12.89 -1.28
N HIS A 162 -39.63 -13.69 -2.34
CA HIS A 162 -40.02 -13.17 -3.66
C HIS A 162 -41.38 -12.45 -3.59
N ALA A 163 -42.37 -13.04 -2.91
CA ALA A 163 -43.69 -12.42 -2.74
C ALA A 163 -43.64 -11.11 -1.93
N GLN A 164 -42.69 -10.98 -1.00
CA GLN A 164 -42.46 -9.73 -0.27
C GLN A 164 -41.78 -8.67 -1.14
N VAL A 165 -40.77 -9.07 -1.94
CA VAL A 165 -40.07 -8.18 -2.88
C VAL A 165 -41.01 -7.66 -3.97
N GLU A 166 -41.94 -8.50 -4.45
CA GLU A 166 -42.97 -8.10 -5.42
C GLU A 166 -43.99 -7.09 -4.87
N LYS A 167 -44.19 -7.05 -3.54
CA LYS A 167 -45.09 -6.09 -2.88
C LYS A 167 -44.37 -4.82 -2.41
N ALA A 168 -43.06 -4.90 -2.23
CA ALA A 168 -42.25 -3.78 -1.78
C ALA A 168 -42.22 -2.64 -2.80
N THR A 169 -42.22 -1.42 -2.27
CA THR A 169 -42.02 -0.21 -3.05
C THR A 169 -40.52 0.00 -3.33
N LYS A 170 -40.22 0.76 -4.38
CA LYS A 170 -38.83 1.10 -4.74
C LYS A 170 -38.06 1.73 -3.57
N ALA A 171 -38.71 2.60 -2.79
CA ALA A 171 -38.08 3.25 -1.64
C ALA A 171 -37.71 2.25 -0.54
N GLU A 172 -38.53 1.23 -0.31
CA GLU A 172 -38.24 0.17 0.65
C GLU A 172 -37.12 -0.75 0.16
N LEU A 173 -37.08 -1.05 -1.14
CA LEU A 173 -36.01 -1.84 -1.74
C LEU A 173 -34.66 -1.12 -1.67
N ILE A 174 -34.62 0.17 -2.00
CA ILE A 174 -33.40 1.00 -1.86
C ILE A 174 -32.99 1.11 -0.40
N LYS A 175 -33.93 1.33 0.53
CA LYS A 175 -33.62 1.43 1.96
C LYS A 175 -33.06 0.12 2.54
N LYS A 176 -33.54 -1.02 2.06
CA LYS A 176 -33.17 -2.35 2.59
C LYS A 176 -31.93 -2.93 1.93
N TYR A 177 -31.69 -2.64 0.64
CA TYR A 177 -30.63 -3.28 -0.15
C TYR A 177 -29.72 -2.31 -0.93
N GLY A 178 -30.00 -1.01 -0.90
CA GLY A 178 -29.38 -0.02 -1.78
C GLY A 178 -28.05 0.57 -1.33
N GLY A 179 -27.57 0.26 -0.11
CA GLY A 179 -26.28 0.74 0.41
C GLY A 179 -26.22 2.22 0.73
#